data_AF-A0A848G4L6-F1
#
_entry.id   AF-A0A848G4L6-F1
#
_cell.length_a   1.000
_cell.length_b   1.000
_cell.length_c   1.000
_cell.angle_alpha   90.00
_cell.angle_beta   90.00
_cell.angle_gamma   90.00
#
_symmetry.space_group_name_H-M   'P 1'
#
loop_
_entity.id
_entity.type
_entity.pdbx_description
1 polymer ?
#
loop_
_entity_poly.entity_id
_entity_poly.type
_entity_poly.pdbx_seq_one_letter_code
_entity_poly.pdbx_strand_id
1 'polypeptide(L)'
;MLIYLGCCTVLAFAAAILLALRGDAPAAAAHAAFAAGAMPLIFAAMGHFVPVLTRSAGAGARIGRLPLVLQGVGILVVGVLAGVFPGAALHAALAVGLAATAGMLAWVLGRGRKALGRPHPGLYWYAAALGCLILALLAIAAGLVWPAIYPLARLAHLHLNTLGFIGLSAIGTLHVLMPTALGQPDPRAASRLTRQLPWMLAGVAAAVLACGLPWLSLPAAVLVGGVAIATLAGWLRGHGIRRLLADGVAASLLLATAGFAGLALMGAAHGVGLLPGRPAVAAFFTLFLLPLVTGALSQLLPVWRYPGPLTPARTALRACLAGHGLVRAVLFLAGGLLLPVNALLGAGLVAGGVLLFAAALAVGLLRRA
;
A
#
# COMPACT_ATOMS: atom_id res chain seq x y z
N MET A 1 7.81 -12.59 12.62
CA MET A 1 6.94 -12.46 11.43
C MET A 1 6.96 -11.07 10.81
N LEU A 2 6.59 -10.00 11.52
CA LEU A 2 6.49 -8.64 10.93
C LEU A 2 7.79 -8.16 10.26
N ILE A 3 8.94 -8.34 10.94
CA ILE A 3 10.26 -8.01 10.38
C ILE A 3 10.55 -8.81 9.11
N TYR A 4 10.26 -10.11 9.13
CA TYR A 4 10.40 -11.00 7.98
C TYR A 4 9.57 -10.50 6.80
N LEU A 5 8.29 -10.19 6.99
CA LEU A 5 7.42 -9.66 5.93
C LEU A 5 7.90 -8.29 5.42
N GLY A 6 8.44 -7.44 6.29
CA GLY A 6 9.09 -6.20 5.90
C GLY A 6 10.27 -6.45 4.95
N CYS A 7 11.16 -7.39 5.29
CA CYS A 7 12.30 -7.78 4.45
C CYS A 7 11.83 -8.39 3.12
N CYS A 8 10.87 -9.33 3.17
CA CYS A 8 10.30 -9.94 1.96
C CYS A 8 9.64 -8.92 1.05
N THR A 9 9.03 -7.85 1.58
CA THR A 9 8.43 -6.80 0.75
C THR A 9 9.51 -6.06 -0.04
N VAL A 10 10.65 -5.75 0.59
CA VAL A 10 11.79 -5.13 -0.11
C VAL A 10 12.33 -6.04 -1.20
N LEU A 11 12.48 -7.34 -0.90
CA LEU A 11 12.90 -8.34 -1.89
C LEU A 11 11.89 -8.49 -3.03
N ALA A 12 10.60 -8.48 -2.73
CA ALA A 12 9.53 -8.56 -3.72
C ALA A 12 9.50 -7.33 -4.64
N PHE A 13 9.81 -6.14 -4.11
CA PHE A 13 9.97 -4.93 -4.90
C PHE A 13 11.19 -4.99 -5.82
N ALA A 14 12.34 -5.48 -5.31
CA ALA A 14 13.51 -5.72 -6.14
C ALA A 14 13.22 -6.75 -7.24
N ALA A 15 12.50 -7.83 -6.91
CA ALA A 15 12.07 -8.84 -7.87
C ALA A 15 11.13 -8.24 -8.93
N ALA A 16 10.17 -7.40 -8.55
CA ALA A 16 9.28 -6.71 -9.49
C ALA A 16 10.05 -5.83 -10.49
N ILE A 17 11.07 -5.10 -10.01
CA ILE A 17 11.94 -4.28 -10.87
C ILE A 17 12.74 -5.18 -11.83
N LEU A 18 13.32 -6.28 -11.32
CA LEU A 18 14.09 -7.21 -12.14
C LEU A 18 13.21 -7.88 -13.21
N LEU A 19 12.02 -8.35 -12.84
CA LEU A 19 11.05 -8.92 -13.78
C LEU A 19 10.72 -7.91 -14.90
N ALA A 20 10.48 -6.65 -14.54
CA ALA A 20 10.22 -5.60 -15.53
C ALA A 20 11.43 -5.32 -16.44
N LEU A 21 12.64 -5.28 -15.88
CA LEU A 21 13.88 -5.04 -16.64
C LEU A 21 14.21 -6.18 -17.62
N ARG A 22 13.85 -7.43 -17.27
CA ARG A 22 14.01 -8.60 -18.15
C ARG A 22 12.94 -8.68 -19.24
N GLY A 23 11.92 -7.83 -19.19
CA GLY A 23 10.79 -7.89 -20.12
C GLY A 23 9.79 -9.02 -19.83
N ASP A 24 9.78 -9.55 -18.60
CA ASP A 24 8.82 -10.57 -18.19
C ASP A 24 7.38 -10.03 -18.19
N ALA A 25 6.40 -10.93 -18.06
CA ALA A 25 4.99 -10.59 -18.05
C ALA A 25 4.70 -9.44 -17.04
N PRO A 26 4.14 -8.28 -17.48
CA PRO A 26 3.89 -7.15 -16.59
C PRO A 26 2.98 -7.49 -15.40
N ALA A 27 2.08 -8.47 -15.59
CA ALA A 27 1.24 -8.99 -14.53
C ALA A 27 2.05 -9.71 -13.44
N ALA A 28 3.10 -10.48 -13.80
CA ALA A 28 3.97 -11.14 -12.84
C ALA A 28 4.76 -10.12 -12.01
N ALA A 29 5.35 -9.12 -12.66
CA ALA A 29 6.05 -8.02 -11.99
C ALA A 29 5.13 -7.27 -11.01
N ALA A 30 3.90 -6.95 -11.45
CA ALA A 30 2.90 -6.31 -10.60
C ALA A 30 2.55 -7.20 -9.40
N HIS A 31 2.22 -8.48 -9.60
CA HIS A 31 1.84 -9.38 -8.51
C HIS A 31 3.00 -9.68 -7.55
N ALA A 32 4.26 -9.60 -8.00
CA ALA A 32 5.41 -9.67 -7.11
C ALA A 32 5.37 -8.50 -6.12
N ALA A 33 5.22 -7.26 -6.61
CA ALA A 33 5.13 -6.10 -5.74
C ALA A 33 3.87 -6.10 -4.86
N PHE A 34 2.69 -6.35 -5.44
CA PHE A 34 1.41 -6.18 -4.75
C PHE A 34 1.02 -7.41 -3.93
N ALA A 35 0.95 -8.59 -4.54
CA ALA A 35 0.41 -9.78 -3.91
C ALA A 35 1.43 -10.50 -3.03
N ALA A 36 2.68 -10.67 -3.49
CA ALA A 36 3.72 -11.35 -2.70
C ALA A 36 4.39 -10.42 -1.67
N GLY A 37 4.48 -9.11 -1.96
CA GLY A 37 5.09 -8.11 -1.09
C GLY A 37 4.09 -7.34 -0.23
N ALA A 38 3.38 -6.37 -0.83
CA ALA A 38 2.61 -5.38 -0.09
C ALA A 38 1.39 -5.97 0.66
N MET A 39 0.62 -6.84 0.04
CA MET A 39 -0.59 -7.44 0.63
C MET A 39 -0.31 -8.15 1.95
N PRO A 40 0.62 -9.11 2.06
CA PRO A 40 0.89 -9.78 3.33
C PRO A 40 1.43 -8.82 4.39
N LEU A 41 2.24 -7.82 3.99
CA LEU A 41 2.68 -6.77 4.92
C LEU A 41 1.51 -5.93 5.46
N ILE A 42 0.56 -5.53 4.60
CA ILE A 42 -0.65 -4.80 4.98
C ILE A 42 -1.49 -5.62 5.96
N PHE A 43 -1.71 -6.92 5.69
CA PHE A 43 -2.44 -7.79 6.61
C PHE A 43 -1.74 -7.91 7.96
N ALA A 44 -0.40 -8.03 7.97
CA ALA A 44 0.36 -8.08 9.21
C ALA A 44 0.27 -6.76 9.98
N ALA A 45 0.34 -5.62 9.28
CA ALA A 45 0.15 -4.30 9.86
C ALA A 45 -1.28 -4.12 10.44
N MET A 46 -2.32 -4.56 9.73
CA MET A 46 -3.69 -4.58 10.26
C MET A 46 -3.79 -5.41 11.54
N GLY A 47 -3.17 -6.60 11.59
CA GLY A 47 -3.10 -7.43 12.78
C GLY A 47 -2.43 -6.74 13.99
N HIS A 48 -1.47 -5.84 13.72
CA HIS A 48 -0.81 -5.02 14.73
C HIS A 48 -1.65 -3.80 15.16
N PHE A 49 -2.29 -3.10 14.21
CA PHE A 49 -2.99 -1.85 14.49
C PHE A 49 -4.42 -2.02 14.98
N VAL A 50 -5.16 -3.04 14.52
CA VAL A 50 -6.57 -3.25 14.92
C VAL A 50 -6.75 -3.38 16.43
N PRO A 51 -5.88 -4.10 17.18
CA PRO A 51 -5.90 -4.10 18.64
C PRO A 51 -5.81 -2.71 19.26
N VAL A 52 -4.93 -1.86 18.74
CA VAL A 52 -4.74 -0.47 19.20
C VAL A 52 -5.99 0.36 18.91
N LEU A 53 -6.54 0.26 17.70
CA LEU A 53 -7.73 1.00 17.27
C LEU A 53 -9.00 0.63 18.05
N THR A 54 -9.02 -0.56 18.65
CA THR A 54 -10.17 -1.11 19.39
C THR A 54 -9.92 -1.19 20.90
N ARG A 55 -8.75 -0.75 21.38
CA ARG A 55 -8.32 -0.85 22.79
C ARG A 55 -8.50 -2.27 23.33
N SER A 56 -7.95 -3.23 22.62
CA SER A 56 -8.19 -4.65 22.86
C SER A 56 -6.90 -5.47 22.76
N ALA A 57 -6.93 -6.71 23.25
CA ALA A 57 -5.78 -7.62 23.18
C ALA A 57 -5.24 -7.86 21.76
N GLY A 58 -4.00 -8.35 21.66
CA GLY A 58 -3.36 -8.68 20.38
C GLY A 58 -4.10 -9.73 19.54
N ALA A 59 -3.72 -9.84 18.27
CA ALA A 59 -4.25 -10.88 17.39
C ALA A 59 -3.83 -12.29 17.87
N GLY A 60 -4.79 -13.21 17.94
CA GLY A 60 -4.52 -14.62 18.24
C GLY A 60 -3.81 -15.34 17.10
N ALA A 61 -3.29 -16.55 17.37
CA ALA A 61 -2.44 -17.30 16.44
C ALA A 61 -3.04 -17.52 15.04
N ARG A 62 -4.35 -17.79 14.94
CA ARG A 62 -5.03 -18.01 13.64
C ARG A 62 -4.94 -16.79 12.73
N ILE A 63 -5.31 -15.62 13.25
CA ILE A 63 -5.24 -14.35 12.52
C ILE A 63 -3.78 -13.96 12.27
N GLY A 64 -2.91 -14.22 13.24
CA GLY A 64 -1.48 -13.98 13.10
C GLY A 64 -0.82 -14.75 11.95
N ARG A 65 -1.38 -15.88 11.49
CA ARG A 65 -0.81 -16.67 10.37
C ARG A 65 -1.32 -16.24 8.99
N LEU A 66 -2.44 -15.53 8.89
CA LEU A 66 -3.03 -15.11 7.60
C LEU A 66 -2.04 -14.37 6.69
N PRO A 67 -1.18 -13.45 7.19
CA PRO A 67 -0.18 -12.81 6.34
C PRO A 67 0.76 -13.79 5.63
N LEU A 68 1.17 -14.89 6.27
CA LEU A 68 2.05 -15.88 5.65
C LEU A 68 1.31 -16.72 4.61
N VAL A 69 0.06 -17.08 4.89
CA VAL A 69 -0.81 -17.76 3.91
C VAL A 69 -0.95 -16.90 2.65
N LEU A 70 -1.23 -15.61 2.82
CA LEU A 70 -1.39 -14.67 1.71
C LEU A 70 -0.08 -14.41 0.97
N GLN A 71 1.07 -14.44 1.65
CA GLN A 71 2.37 -14.40 0.97
C GLN A 71 2.57 -15.63 0.07
N GLY A 72 2.24 -16.83 0.56
CA GLY A 72 2.27 -18.05 -0.23
C GLY A 72 1.35 -17.98 -1.44
N VAL A 73 0.13 -17.46 -1.27
CA VAL A 73 -0.82 -17.19 -2.38
C VAL A 73 -0.22 -16.22 -3.39
N GLY A 74 0.38 -15.12 -2.94
CA GLY A 74 1.02 -14.15 -3.82
C GLY A 74 2.18 -14.74 -4.63
N ILE A 75 3.04 -15.54 -4.00
CA ILE A 75 4.15 -16.24 -4.67
C ILE A 75 3.61 -17.23 -5.70
N LEU A 76 2.56 -17.99 -5.35
CA LEU A 76 1.90 -18.91 -6.27
C LEU A 76 1.37 -18.19 -7.51
N VAL A 77 0.66 -17.06 -7.32
CA VAL A 77 0.15 -16.25 -8.43
C VAL A 77 1.29 -15.73 -9.31
N VAL A 78 2.38 -15.24 -8.72
CA VAL A 78 3.57 -14.80 -9.48
C VAL A 78 4.14 -15.95 -10.30
N GLY A 79 4.29 -17.14 -9.71
CA GLY A 79 4.82 -18.30 -10.42
C GLY A 79 3.92 -18.77 -11.57
N VAL A 80 2.60 -18.72 -11.41
CA VAL A 80 1.67 -19.00 -12.53
C VAL A 80 1.82 -17.96 -13.65
N LEU A 81 1.83 -16.67 -13.30
CA LEU A 81 1.95 -15.58 -14.28
C LEU A 81 3.32 -15.53 -14.97
N ALA A 82 4.34 -16.09 -14.33
CA ALA A 82 5.68 -16.28 -14.90
C ALA A 82 5.81 -17.59 -15.71
N GLY A 83 4.75 -18.40 -15.82
CA GLY A 83 4.76 -19.66 -16.57
C GLY A 83 5.42 -20.85 -15.86
N VAL A 84 5.72 -20.72 -14.56
CA VAL A 84 6.36 -21.78 -13.74
C VAL A 84 5.34 -22.81 -13.23
N PHE A 85 4.11 -22.38 -12.97
CA PHE A 85 3.03 -23.22 -12.43
C PHE A 85 1.81 -23.27 -13.36
N PRO A 86 0.99 -24.33 -13.29
CA PRO A 86 -0.20 -24.46 -14.13
C PRO A 86 -1.24 -23.39 -13.82
N GLY A 87 -1.93 -22.90 -14.86
CA GLY A 87 -2.98 -21.88 -14.76
C GLY A 87 -4.10 -22.23 -13.77
N ALA A 88 -4.42 -23.53 -13.62
CA ALA A 88 -5.42 -24.01 -12.68
C ALA A 88 -5.14 -23.60 -11.23
N ALA A 89 -3.87 -23.40 -10.85
CA ALA A 89 -3.48 -22.98 -9.51
C ALA A 89 -4.00 -21.57 -9.13
N LEU A 90 -4.42 -20.75 -10.10
CA LEU A 90 -5.10 -19.47 -9.83
C LEU A 90 -6.43 -19.64 -9.09
N HIS A 91 -7.16 -20.74 -9.33
CA HIS A 91 -8.42 -21.01 -8.63
C HIS A 91 -8.18 -21.31 -7.14
N ALA A 92 -7.13 -22.07 -6.83
CA ALA A 92 -6.72 -22.33 -5.46
C ALA A 92 -6.24 -21.04 -4.77
N ALA A 93 -5.41 -20.24 -5.45
CA ALA A 93 -4.95 -18.94 -4.97
C ALA A 93 -6.13 -18.00 -4.66
N LEU A 94 -7.11 -17.95 -5.56
CA LEU A 94 -8.33 -17.15 -5.41
C LEU A 94 -9.17 -17.61 -4.21
N ALA A 95 -9.43 -18.91 -4.09
CA ALA A 95 -10.23 -19.46 -2.98
C ALA A 95 -9.58 -19.19 -1.62
N VAL A 96 -8.27 -19.45 -1.50
CA VAL A 96 -7.52 -19.20 -0.27
C VAL A 96 -7.44 -17.70 0.04
N GLY A 97 -7.19 -16.86 -0.98
CA GLY A 97 -7.16 -15.41 -0.85
C GLY A 97 -8.49 -14.84 -0.36
N LEU A 98 -9.61 -15.30 -0.91
CA LEU A 98 -10.96 -14.92 -0.48
C LEU A 98 -11.22 -15.34 0.97
N ALA A 99 -10.95 -16.60 1.31
CA ALA A 99 -11.17 -17.13 2.66
C ALA A 99 -10.32 -16.37 3.71
N ALA A 100 -9.05 -16.13 3.42
CA ALA A 100 -8.16 -15.38 4.30
C ALA A 100 -8.62 -13.92 4.48
N THR A 101 -9.04 -13.26 3.39
CA THR A 101 -9.52 -11.87 3.44
C THR A 101 -10.85 -11.76 4.21
N ALA A 102 -11.79 -12.66 3.95
CA ALA A 102 -13.06 -12.73 4.66
C ALA A 102 -12.86 -13.01 6.16
N GLY A 103 -11.96 -13.95 6.50
CA GLY A 103 -11.59 -14.25 7.88
C GLY A 103 -11.00 -13.04 8.60
N MET A 104 -10.12 -12.29 7.93
CA MET A 104 -9.56 -11.05 8.46
C MET A 104 -10.64 -9.98 8.65
N LEU A 105 -11.52 -9.78 7.67
CA LEU A 105 -12.63 -8.81 7.76
C LEU A 105 -13.58 -9.14 8.91
N ALA A 106 -14.00 -10.40 9.02
CA ALA A 106 -14.84 -10.88 10.11
C ALA A 106 -14.19 -10.64 11.48
N TRP A 107 -12.88 -10.86 11.58
CA TRP A 107 -12.13 -10.55 12.78
C TRP A 107 -12.09 -9.04 13.08
N VAL A 108 -11.76 -8.20 12.10
CA VAL A 108 -11.73 -6.72 12.23
C VAL A 108 -13.08 -6.18 12.72
N LEU A 109 -14.18 -6.58 12.08
CA LEU A 109 -15.53 -6.19 12.47
C LEU A 109 -15.90 -6.74 13.85
N GLY A 110 -15.51 -7.99 14.16
CA GLY A 110 -15.66 -8.59 15.48
C GLY A 110 -14.95 -7.82 16.59
N ARG A 111 -13.73 -7.33 16.33
CA ARG A 111 -12.98 -6.47 17.27
C ARG A 111 -13.66 -5.11 17.45
N GLY A 112 -14.15 -4.51 16.37
CA GLY A 112 -14.90 -3.25 16.44
C GLY A 112 -16.13 -3.34 17.33
N ARG A 113 -16.91 -4.41 17.19
CA ARG A 113 -18.12 -4.65 18.02
C ARG A 113 -17.82 -4.89 19.49
N LYS A 114 -16.65 -5.44 19.81
CA LYS A 114 -16.20 -5.73 21.18
C LYS A 114 -15.26 -4.67 21.74
N ALA A 115 -15.11 -3.52 21.05
CA ALA A 115 -14.24 -2.45 21.51
C ALA A 115 -14.82 -1.80 22.78
N LEU A 116 -13.94 -1.40 23.69
CA LEU A 116 -14.33 -0.61 24.87
C LEU A 116 -14.67 0.81 24.40
N GLY A 117 -15.96 1.13 24.29
CA GLY A 117 -16.45 2.36 23.67
C GLY A 117 -16.37 2.35 22.14
N ARG A 118 -16.54 3.50 21.49
CA ARG A 118 -16.48 3.57 20.02
C ARG A 118 -15.07 3.28 19.50
N PRO A 119 -14.88 2.34 18.55
CA PRO A 119 -13.57 2.09 17.97
C PRO A 119 -13.05 3.34 17.23
N HIS A 120 -11.74 3.47 17.12
CA HIS A 120 -11.13 4.55 16.36
C HIS A 120 -11.56 4.47 14.87
N PRO A 121 -11.90 5.60 14.20
CA PRO A 121 -12.42 5.59 12.83
C PRO A 121 -11.55 4.88 11.78
N GLY A 122 -10.23 4.81 12.02
CA GLY A 122 -9.30 4.05 11.18
C GLY A 122 -9.66 2.57 11.01
N LEU A 123 -10.43 1.98 11.94
CA LEU A 123 -10.93 0.60 11.81
C LEU A 123 -11.80 0.43 10.57
N TYR A 124 -12.66 1.41 10.27
CA TYR A 124 -13.58 1.35 9.14
C TYR A 124 -12.87 1.48 7.79
N TRP A 125 -11.71 2.17 7.76
CA TRP A 125 -10.85 2.21 6.58
C TRP A 125 -10.25 0.85 6.28
N TYR A 126 -9.82 0.09 7.31
CA TYR A 126 -9.37 -1.28 7.12
C TYR A 126 -10.49 -2.23 6.70
N ALA A 127 -11.68 -2.08 7.30
CA ALA A 127 -12.84 -2.88 6.90
C ALA A 127 -13.22 -2.62 5.43
N ALA A 128 -13.24 -1.35 5.01
CA ALA A 128 -13.47 -0.94 3.63
C ALA A 128 -12.40 -1.48 2.67
N ALA A 129 -11.11 -1.37 3.04
CA ALA A 129 -10.00 -1.92 2.25
C ALA A 129 -10.15 -3.43 2.02
N LEU A 130 -10.47 -4.19 3.07
CA LEU A 130 -10.69 -5.64 2.99
C LEU A 130 -11.94 -5.98 2.15
N GLY A 131 -13.00 -5.17 2.26
CA GLY A 131 -14.18 -5.28 1.41
C GLY A 131 -13.83 -5.09 -0.07
N CYS A 132 -13.04 -4.06 -0.41
CA CYS A 132 -12.54 -3.86 -1.78
C CYS A 132 -11.68 -5.03 -2.27
N LEU A 133 -10.84 -5.63 -1.42
CA LEU A 133 -10.07 -6.81 -1.80
C LEU A 133 -10.96 -8.02 -2.10
N ILE A 134 -12.01 -8.26 -1.30
CA ILE A 134 -13.00 -9.30 -1.58
C ILE A 134 -13.66 -9.05 -2.93
N LEU A 135 -14.14 -7.82 -3.18
CA LEU A 135 -14.75 -7.46 -4.47
C LEU A 135 -13.76 -7.62 -5.63
N ALA A 136 -12.47 -7.30 -5.44
CA ALA A 136 -11.46 -7.46 -6.48
C ALA A 136 -11.24 -8.94 -6.84
N LEU A 137 -11.21 -9.80 -5.83
CA LEU A 137 -11.07 -11.24 -6.01
C LEU A 137 -12.32 -11.84 -6.67
N LEU A 138 -13.52 -11.41 -6.26
CA LEU A 138 -14.78 -11.81 -6.91
C LEU A 138 -14.87 -11.32 -8.36
N ALA A 139 -14.39 -10.11 -8.66
CA ALA A 139 -14.33 -9.58 -10.02
C ALA A 139 -13.45 -10.47 -10.91
N ILE A 140 -12.22 -10.77 -10.50
CA ILE A 140 -11.34 -11.61 -11.32
C ILE A 140 -11.87 -13.06 -11.41
N ALA A 141 -12.51 -13.57 -10.36
CA ALA A 141 -13.21 -14.86 -10.40
C ALA A 141 -14.29 -14.89 -11.48
N ALA A 142 -15.15 -13.86 -11.53
CA ALA A 142 -16.19 -13.74 -12.53
C ALA A 142 -15.59 -13.65 -13.94
N GLY A 143 -14.49 -12.90 -14.12
CA GLY A 143 -13.78 -12.84 -15.39
C GLY A 143 -13.21 -14.19 -15.85
N LEU A 144 -12.71 -15.02 -14.94
CA LEU A 144 -12.15 -16.33 -15.27
C LEU A 144 -13.21 -17.32 -15.78
N VAL A 145 -14.45 -17.20 -15.31
CA VAL A 145 -15.57 -18.06 -15.77
C VAL A 145 -16.38 -17.44 -16.90
N TRP A 146 -16.28 -16.12 -17.11
CA TRP A 146 -17.00 -15.39 -18.14
C TRP A 146 -16.03 -14.56 -19.00
N PRO A 147 -15.48 -15.15 -20.09
CA PRO A 147 -14.45 -14.52 -20.91
C PRO A 147 -14.84 -13.15 -21.49
N ALA A 148 -16.13 -12.95 -21.83
CA ALA A 148 -16.61 -11.70 -22.42
C ALA A 148 -16.44 -10.48 -21.50
N ILE A 149 -16.53 -10.66 -20.18
CA ILE A 149 -16.35 -9.57 -19.20
C ILE A 149 -14.92 -9.49 -18.66
N TYR A 150 -14.04 -10.44 -19.00
CA TYR A 150 -12.69 -10.54 -18.44
C TYR A 150 -11.88 -9.23 -18.55
N PRO A 151 -11.89 -8.48 -19.68
CA PRO A 151 -11.14 -7.22 -19.76
C PRO A 151 -11.62 -6.19 -18.73
N LEU A 152 -12.94 -6.01 -18.59
CA LEU A 152 -13.54 -5.09 -17.61
C LEU A 152 -13.29 -5.58 -16.18
N ALA A 153 -13.46 -6.88 -15.94
CA ALA A 153 -13.24 -7.49 -14.63
C ALA A 153 -11.79 -7.35 -14.17
N ARG A 154 -10.82 -7.44 -15.10
CA ARG A 154 -9.40 -7.21 -14.83
C ARG A 154 -9.11 -5.75 -14.47
N LEU A 155 -9.76 -4.78 -15.12
CA LEU A 155 -9.62 -3.36 -14.77
C LEU A 155 -10.27 -3.05 -13.41
N ALA A 156 -11.47 -3.59 -13.16
CA ALA A 156 -12.13 -3.49 -11.86
C ALA A 156 -11.25 -4.09 -10.75
N HIS A 157 -10.68 -5.29 -10.98
CA HIS A 157 -9.72 -5.92 -10.08
C HIS A 157 -8.51 -5.00 -9.81
N LEU A 158 -7.97 -4.35 -10.84
CA LEU A 158 -6.85 -3.44 -10.70
C LEU A 158 -7.19 -2.22 -9.83
N HIS A 159 -8.31 -1.53 -10.09
CA HIS A 159 -8.73 -0.35 -9.33
C HIS A 159 -9.11 -0.70 -7.89
N LEU A 160 -9.81 -1.82 -7.69
CA LEU A 160 -10.19 -2.30 -6.35
C LEU A 160 -8.96 -2.70 -5.53
N ASN A 161 -7.89 -3.23 -6.14
CA ASN A 161 -6.65 -3.52 -5.42
C ASN A 161 -5.83 -2.26 -5.14
N THR A 162 -5.65 -1.39 -6.14
CA THR A 162 -4.76 -0.23 -6.03
C THR A 162 -5.38 0.91 -5.21
N LEU A 163 -6.58 1.37 -5.58
CA LEU A 163 -7.26 2.47 -4.90
C LEU A 163 -8.08 1.98 -3.71
N GLY A 164 -8.74 0.83 -3.84
CA GLY A 164 -9.54 0.22 -2.79
C GLY A 164 -8.66 -0.36 -1.67
N PHE A 165 -8.11 -1.56 -1.86
CA PHE A 165 -7.36 -2.26 -0.82
C PHE A 165 -6.11 -1.49 -0.36
N ILE A 166 -5.18 -1.19 -1.27
CA ILE A 166 -3.92 -0.52 -0.92
C ILE A 166 -4.18 0.95 -0.57
N GLY A 167 -4.94 1.68 -1.40
CA GLY A 167 -5.22 3.10 -1.17
C GLY A 167 -5.95 3.38 0.14
N LEU A 168 -7.05 2.68 0.44
CA LEU A 168 -7.77 2.87 1.70
C LEU A 168 -6.91 2.46 2.91
N SER A 169 -6.21 1.32 2.84
CA SER A 169 -5.36 0.90 3.95
C SER A 169 -4.21 1.88 4.21
N ALA A 170 -3.59 2.39 3.15
CA ALA A 170 -2.52 3.38 3.23
C ALA A 170 -3.01 4.72 3.80
N ILE A 171 -3.99 5.37 3.16
CA ILE A 171 -4.51 6.69 3.58
C ILE A 171 -5.12 6.62 4.98
N GLY A 172 -5.82 5.53 5.30
CA GLY A 172 -6.35 5.28 6.64
C GLY A 172 -5.25 5.22 7.71
N THR A 173 -4.13 4.56 7.40
CA THR A 173 -2.99 4.42 8.32
C THR A 173 -2.17 5.70 8.44
N LEU A 174 -1.99 6.43 7.32
CA LEU A 174 -1.19 7.65 7.25
C LEU A 174 -1.63 8.72 8.26
N HIS A 175 -2.93 8.80 8.56
CA HIS A 175 -3.49 9.71 9.56
C HIS A 175 -3.00 9.46 10.99
N VAL A 176 -2.56 8.24 11.29
CA VAL A 176 -1.97 7.87 12.58
C VAL A 176 -0.45 7.81 12.47
N LEU A 177 0.07 7.37 11.33
CA LEU A 177 1.49 7.14 11.14
C LEU A 177 2.31 8.44 11.02
N MET A 178 1.81 9.45 10.29
CA MET A 178 2.47 10.74 10.18
C MET A 178 2.67 11.43 11.55
N PRO A 179 1.62 11.64 12.38
CA PRO A 179 1.81 12.22 13.70
C PRO A 179 2.72 11.37 14.60
N THR A 180 2.63 10.04 14.51
CA THR A 180 3.51 9.12 15.24
C THR A 180 4.98 9.28 14.81
N ALA A 181 5.24 9.45 13.51
CA ALA A 181 6.59 9.66 12.99
C ALA A 181 7.20 10.97 13.52
N LEU A 182 6.38 12.02 13.61
CA LEU A 182 6.78 13.35 14.11
C LEU A 182 6.79 13.47 15.64
N GLY A 183 6.32 12.45 16.37
CA GLY A 183 6.18 12.52 17.83
C GLY A 183 5.18 13.59 18.30
N GLN A 184 4.18 13.91 17.47
CA GLN A 184 3.21 14.98 17.73
C GLN A 184 1.79 14.44 17.63
N PRO A 185 0.92 14.65 18.63
CA PRO A 185 -0.48 14.23 18.51
C PRO A 185 -1.20 15.04 17.42
N ASP A 186 -2.13 14.40 16.72
CA ASP A 186 -3.04 15.08 15.79
C ASP A 186 -4.50 14.92 16.26
N PRO A 187 -5.06 15.91 16.96
CA PRO A 187 -6.42 15.82 17.50
C PRO A 187 -7.51 15.77 16.41
N ARG A 188 -7.17 16.14 15.17
CA ARG A 188 -8.12 16.15 14.05
C ARG A 188 -8.09 14.87 13.22
N ALA A 189 -7.17 13.93 13.49
CA ALA A 189 -7.00 12.70 12.72
C ALA A 189 -8.29 11.87 12.64
N ALA A 190 -8.94 11.59 13.78
CA ALA A 190 -10.18 10.82 13.83
C ALA A 190 -11.32 11.51 13.04
N SER A 191 -11.46 12.84 13.20
CA SER A 191 -12.48 13.61 12.48
C SER A 191 -12.26 13.62 10.96
N ARG A 192 -11.00 13.73 10.51
CA ARG A 192 -10.66 13.64 9.08
C ARG A 192 -10.96 12.24 8.54
N LEU A 193 -10.57 11.18 9.24
CA LEU A 193 -10.85 9.81 8.84
C LEU A 193 -12.35 9.54 8.67
N THR A 194 -13.19 10.00 9.60
CA THR A 194 -14.65 9.84 9.49
C THR A 194 -15.21 10.58 8.27
N ARG A 195 -14.77 11.83 8.04
CA ARG A 195 -15.28 12.64 6.92
C ARG A 195 -14.78 12.18 5.56
N GLN A 196 -13.54 11.73 5.46
CA GLN A 196 -12.91 11.39 4.18
C GLN A 196 -13.29 10.00 3.65
N LEU A 197 -13.66 9.05 4.52
CA LEU A 197 -13.98 7.68 4.12
C LEU A 197 -15.08 7.58 3.04
N PRO A 198 -16.26 8.22 3.18
CA PRO A 198 -17.31 8.13 2.15
C PRO A 198 -16.85 8.69 0.80
N TRP A 199 -16.07 9.78 0.79
CA TRP A 199 -15.52 10.36 -0.44
C TRP A 199 -14.51 9.43 -1.11
N MET A 200 -13.62 8.82 -0.32
CA MET A 200 -12.65 7.86 -0.85
C MET A 200 -13.38 6.63 -1.44
N LEU A 201 -14.39 6.10 -0.75
CA LEU A 201 -15.19 4.98 -1.24
C LEU A 201 -15.97 5.33 -2.52
N ALA A 202 -16.60 6.51 -2.57
CA ALA A 202 -17.27 6.99 -3.77
C ALA A 202 -16.29 7.16 -4.94
N GLY A 203 -15.07 7.66 -4.68
CA GLY A 203 -14.01 7.76 -5.68
C GLY A 203 -13.53 6.40 -6.19
N VAL A 204 -13.36 5.40 -5.31
CA VAL A 204 -13.03 4.02 -5.69
C VAL A 204 -14.15 3.41 -6.52
N ALA A 205 -15.41 3.58 -6.12
CA ALA A 205 -16.56 3.08 -6.87
C ALA A 205 -16.65 3.73 -8.26
N ALA A 206 -16.47 5.05 -8.35
CA ALA A 206 -16.42 5.78 -9.61
C ALA A 206 -15.28 5.29 -10.51
N ALA A 207 -14.09 5.00 -9.95
CA ALA A 207 -12.97 4.45 -10.71
C ALA A 207 -13.27 3.05 -11.29
N VAL A 208 -13.98 2.20 -10.54
CA VAL A 208 -14.41 0.88 -11.03
C VAL A 208 -15.45 1.04 -12.14
N LEU A 209 -16.44 1.92 -11.96
CA LEU A 209 -17.46 2.18 -12.99
C LEU A 209 -16.86 2.84 -14.24
N ALA A 210 -15.78 3.62 -14.09
CA ALA A 210 -15.07 4.23 -15.20
C ALA A 210 -14.47 3.21 -16.19
N CYS A 211 -14.35 1.93 -15.80
CA CYS A 211 -13.94 0.86 -16.70
C CYS A 211 -14.92 0.67 -17.87
N GLY A 212 -16.22 0.88 -17.64
CA GLY A 212 -17.26 0.84 -18.68
C GLY A 212 -17.83 2.22 -19.05
N LEU A 213 -17.63 3.23 -18.20
CA LEU A 213 -18.16 4.58 -18.35
C LEU A 213 -17.03 5.62 -18.20
N PRO A 214 -16.18 5.83 -19.22
CA PRO A 214 -14.91 6.56 -19.07
C PRO A 214 -15.02 7.97 -18.49
N TRP A 215 -16.14 8.66 -18.70
CA TRP A 215 -16.41 9.99 -18.14
C TRP A 215 -16.42 10.01 -16.60
N LEU A 216 -16.64 8.87 -15.94
CA LEU A 216 -16.53 8.74 -14.48
C LEU A 216 -15.09 8.79 -13.95
N SER A 217 -14.08 8.79 -14.83
CA SER A 217 -12.68 8.98 -14.45
C SER A 217 -12.41 10.33 -13.79
N LEU A 218 -13.08 11.40 -14.25
CA LEU A 218 -12.97 12.75 -13.68
C LEU A 218 -13.52 12.81 -12.25
N PRO A 219 -14.78 12.42 -11.95
CA PRO A 219 -15.26 12.40 -10.58
C PRO A 219 -14.46 11.43 -9.71
N ALA A 220 -14.00 10.28 -10.24
CA ALA A 220 -13.11 9.39 -9.49
C ALA A 220 -11.82 10.09 -9.05
N ALA A 221 -11.16 10.79 -9.99
CA ALA A 221 -9.93 11.53 -9.72
C ALA A 221 -10.14 12.69 -8.74
N VAL A 222 -11.23 13.44 -8.87
CA VAL A 222 -11.57 14.53 -7.94
C VAL A 222 -11.80 14.00 -6.53
N LEU A 223 -12.51 12.89 -6.39
CA LEU A 223 -12.83 12.31 -5.08
C LEU A 223 -11.60 11.70 -4.39
N VAL A 224 -10.85 10.84 -5.11
CA VAL A 224 -9.64 10.21 -4.57
C VAL A 224 -8.52 11.23 -4.37
N GLY A 225 -8.27 12.05 -5.39
CA GLY A 225 -7.26 13.11 -5.33
C GLY A 225 -7.60 14.18 -4.30
N GLY A 226 -8.88 14.55 -4.17
CA GLY A 226 -9.35 15.50 -3.16
C GLY A 226 -9.10 15.02 -1.73
N VAL A 227 -9.30 13.73 -1.44
CA VAL A 227 -8.93 13.14 -0.13
C VAL A 227 -7.42 13.26 0.11
N ALA A 228 -6.60 12.90 -0.87
CA ALA A 228 -5.13 12.99 -0.77
C ALA A 228 -4.65 14.43 -0.56
N ILE A 229 -5.16 15.37 -1.36
CA ILE A 229 -4.84 16.80 -1.26
C ILE A 229 -5.30 17.37 0.08
N ALA A 230 -6.50 17.01 0.56
CA ALA A 230 -6.98 17.44 1.86
C ALA A 230 -6.10 16.93 3.01
N THR A 231 -5.58 15.70 2.89
CA THR A 231 -4.62 15.14 3.84
C THR A 231 -3.28 15.90 3.81
N LEU A 232 -2.72 16.14 2.62
CA LEU A 232 -1.50 16.95 2.44
C LEU A 232 -1.66 18.35 3.04
N ALA A 233 -2.74 19.05 2.68
CA ALA A 233 -3.04 20.39 3.17
C ALA A 233 -3.23 20.40 4.70
N GLY A 234 -3.79 19.33 5.27
CA GLY A 234 -3.90 19.15 6.72
C GLY A 234 -2.54 19.07 7.41
N TRP A 235 -1.61 18.28 6.86
CA TRP A 235 -0.25 18.15 7.41
C TRP A 235 0.58 19.42 7.22
N LEU A 236 0.51 20.07 6.06
CA LEU A 236 1.22 21.31 5.81
C LEU A 236 0.79 22.41 6.80
N ARG A 237 -0.52 22.53 7.06
CA ARG A 237 -1.05 23.48 8.05
C ARG A 237 -0.74 23.08 9.49
N GLY A 238 -0.76 21.79 9.81
CA GLY A 238 -0.59 21.30 11.18
C GLY A 238 0.86 21.16 11.64
N HIS A 239 1.78 20.82 10.74
CA HIS A 239 3.17 20.49 11.06
C HIS A 239 4.19 21.42 10.38
N GLY A 240 3.82 22.06 9.27
CA GLY A 240 4.71 22.89 8.47
C GLY A 240 5.67 22.08 7.58
N ILE A 241 5.97 22.60 6.39
CA ILE A 241 6.81 21.90 5.41
C ILE A 241 8.22 21.62 5.93
N ARG A 242 8.84 22.57 6.65
CA ARG A 242 10.20 22.41 7.18
C ARG A 242 10.32 21.19 8.09
N ARG A 243 9.34 20.95 8.95
CA ARG A 243 9.34 19.81 9.87
C ARG A 243 9.08 18.50 9.13
N LEU A 244 8.15 18.52 8.17
CA LEU A 244 7.85 17.35 7.35
C LEU A 244 9.05 16.89 6.53
N LEU A 245 9.86 17.82 6.03
CA LEU A 245 11.06 17.51 5.25
C LEU A 245 12.30 17.21 6.13
N ALA A 246 12.34 17.68 7.37
CA ALA A 246 13.45 17.44 8.29
C ALA A 246 13.50 16.00 8.83
N ASP A 247 12.38 15.27 8.84
CA ASP A 247 12.33 13.87 9.24
C ASP A 247 12.13 12.98 8.01
N GLY A 248 13.05 12.05 7.78
CA GLY A 248 13.03 11.21 6.57
C GLY A 248 11.83 10.27 6.46
N VAL A 249 11.22 9.86 7.59
CA VAL A 249 9.95 9.11 7.55
C VAL A 249 8.85 10.03 7.05
N ALA A 250 8.66 11.18 7.70
CA ALA A 250 7.62 12.14 7.36
C ALA A 250 7.76 12.61 5.90
N ALA A 251 8.98 12.89 5.44
CA ALA A 251 9.26 13.26 4.05
C ALA A 251 8.82 12.18 3.07
N SER A 252 9.17 10.91 3.33
CA SER A 252 8.78 9.78 2.48
C SER A 252 7.26 9.60 2.42
N LEU A 253 6.56 9.74 3.54
CA LEU A 253 5.09 9.66 3.59
C LEU A 253 4.42 10.86 2.90
N LEU A 254 5.00 12.05 3.02
CA LEU A 254 4.54 13.26 2.33
C LEU A 254 4.63 13.08 0.81
N LEU A 255 5.82 12.68 0.32
CA LEU A 255 6.04 12.47 -1.12
C LEU A 255 5.19 11.32 -1.66
N ALA A 256 4.99 10.23 -0.90
CA ALA A 256 4.06 9.17 -1.30
C ALA A 256 2.63 9.70 -1.48
N THR A 257 2.14 10.49 -0.52
CA THR A 257 0.77 11.05 -0.60
C THR A 257 0.64 12.06 -1.74
N ALA A 258 1.69 12.85 -2.02
CA ALA A 258 1.76 13.72 -3.20
C ALA A 258 1.76 12.92 -4.51
N GLY A 259 2.52 11.83 -4.58
CA GLY A 259 2.50 10.91 -5.71
C GLY A 259 1.14 10.26 -5.92
N PHE A 260 0.42 9.89 -4.85
CA PHE A 260 -0.95 9.39 -4.93
C PHE A 260 -1.93 10.43 -5.50
N ALA A 261 -1.80 11.71 -5.11
CA ALA A 261 -2.56 12.79 -5.70
C ALA A 261 -2.21 12.99 -7.19
N GLY A 262 -0.92 12.92 -7.55
CA GLY A 262 -0.46 12.98 -8.93
C GLY A 262 -1.02 11.83 -9.79
N LEU A 263 -1.10 10.62 -9.24
CA LEU A 263 -1.70 9.47 -9.91
C LEU A 263 -3.20 9.67 -10.19
N ALA A 264 -3.93 10.36 -9.30
CA ALA A 264 -5.33 10.72 -9.57
C ALA A 264 -5.44 11.67 -10.77
N LEU A 265 -4.54 12.65 -10.89
CA LEU A 265 -4.48 13.55 -12.05
C LEU A 265 -4.12 12.81 -13.34
N MET A 266 -3.14 11.89 -13.28
CA MET A 266 -2.81 11.04 -14.42
C MET A 266 -3.97 10.13 -14.82
N GLY A 267 -4.74 9.63 -13.85
CA GLY A 267 -5.96 8.84 -14.07
C GLY A 267 -7.07 9.65 -14.77
N ALA A 268 -7.28 10.91 -14.36
CA ALA A 268 -8.17 11.84 -15.06
C ALA A 268 -7.72 12.07 -16.51
N ALA A 269 -6.44 12.40 -16.71
CA ALA A 269 -5.87 12.60 -18.04
C ALA A 269 -5.98 11.36 -18.92
N HIS A 270 -5.77 10.16 -18.36
CA HIS A 270 -6.00 8.91 -19.07
C HIS A 270 -7.46 8.74 -19.49
N GLY A 271 -8.41 9.00 -18.58
CA GLY A 271 -9.83 8.82 -18.85
C GLY A 271 -10.42 9.78 -19.89
N VAL A 272 -9.79 10.95 -20.10
CA VAL A 272 -10.13 11.87 -21.20
C VAL A 272 -9.25 11.66 -22.46
N GLY A 273 -8.43 10.62 -22.50
CA GLY A 273 -7.63 10.24 -23.68
C GLY A 273 -6.30 10.97 -23.85
N LEU A 274 -5.85 11.76 -22.86
CA LEU A 274 -4.59 12.52 -22.94
C LEU A 274 -3.35 11.69 -22.57
N LEU A 275 -3.52 10.60 -21.82
CA LEU A 275 -2.42 9.71 -21.42
C LEU A 275 -2.74 8.24 -21.70
N PRO A 276 -1.73 7.42 -22.06
CA PRO A 276 -1.90 5.97 -22.15
C PRO A 276 -2.05 5.34 -20.76
N GLY A 277 -2.86 4.30 -20.65
CA GLY A 277 -3.07 3.57 -19.38
C GLY A 277 -2.00 2.52 -19.06
N ARG A 278 -1.23 2.09 -20.07
CA ARG A 278 -0.20 1.03 -19.94
C ARG A 278 0.82 1.28 -18.80
N PRO A 279 1.36 2.49 -18.58
CA PRO A 279 2.32 2.74 -17.49
C PRO A 279 1.68 2.89 -16.09
N ALA A 280 0.35 2.87 -15.95
CA ALA A 280 -0.33 3.23 -14.71
C ALA A 280 0.10 2.37 -13.50
N VAL A 281 0.34 1.08 -13.71
CA VAL A 281 0.77 0.16 -12.64
C VAL A 281 2.17 0.48 -12.16
N ALA A 282 3.09 0.75 -13.09
CA ALA A 282 4.46 1.15 -12.76
C ALA A 282 4.50 2.53 -12.11
N ALA A 283 3.67 3.48 -12.57
CA ALA A 283 3.51 4.77 -11.94
C ALA A 283 2.94 4.64 -10.51
N PHE A 284 1.93 3.80 -10.29
CA PHE A 284 1.41 3.54 -8.94
C PHE A 284 2.48 2.97 -8.02
N PHE A 285 3.25 2.01 -8.53
CA PHE A 285 4.34 1.38 -7.80
C PHE A 285 5.41 2.39 -7.38
N THR A 286 5.86 3.24 -8.31
CA THR A 286 6.98 4.16 -8.11
C THR A 286 6.59 5.46 -7.39
N LEU A 287 5.50 6.11 -7.80
CA LEU A 287 5.10 7.40 -7.25
C LEU A 287 4.45 7.27 -5.87
N PHE A 288 3.84 6.12 -5.54
CA PHE A 288 3.10 5.93 -4.30
C PHE A 288 3.62 4.77 -3.45
N LEU A 289 3.61 3.53 -3.96
CA LEU A 289 3.83 2.35 -3.12
C LEU A 289 5.24 2.30 -2.52
N LEU A 290 6.28 2.52 -3.33
CA LEU A 290 7.67 2.51 -2.89
C LEU A 290 7.97 3.57 -1.80
N PRO A 291 7.69 4.86 -2.00
CA PRO A 291 7.90 5.86 -0.95
C PRO A 291 7.02 5.61 0.29
N LEU A 292 5.79 5.11 0.11
CA LEU A 292 4.90 4.78 1.22
C LEU A 292 5.48 3.66 2.09
N VAL A 293 5.79 2.51 1.50
CA VAL A 293 6.18 1.30 2.22
C VAL A 293 7.54 1.48 2.87
N THR A 294 8.51 2.03 2.16
CA THR A 294 9.84 2.27 2.72
C THR A 294 9.80 3.33 3.84
N GLY A 295 8.99 4.39 3.69
CA GLY A 295 8.71 5.35 4.75
C GLY A 295 8.07 4.69 5.97
N ALA A 296 6.99 3.93 5.77
CA ALA A 296 6.28 3.26 6.86
C ALA A 296 7.17 2.25 7.60
N LEU A 297 7.93 1.43 6.87
CA LEU A 297 8.86 0.47 7.47
C LEU A 297 9.97 1.17 8.26
N SER A 298 10.42 2.36 7.84
CA SER A 298 11.41 3.16 8.59
C SER A 298 10.91 3.56 9.99
N GLN A 299 9.59 3.69 10.17
CA GLN A 299 8.97 3.93 11.47
C GLN A 299 8.60 2.64 12.20
N LEU A 300 8.07 1.65 11.49
CA LEU A 300 7.42 0.48 12.10
C LEU A 300 8.39 -0.65 12.44
N LEU A 301 9.42 -0.89 11.63
CA LEU A 301 10.43 -1.92 11.94
C LEU A 301 11.12 -1.70 13.29
N PRO A 302 11.53 -0.47 13.67
CA PRO A 302 12.05 -0.21 15.01
C PRO A 302 11.09 -0.60 16.13
N VAL A 303 9.79 -0.33 15.96
CA VAL A 303 8.74 -0.69 16.93
C VAL A 303 8.57 -2.20 17.03
N TRP A 304 8.61 -2.90 15.91
CA TRP A 304 8.45 -4.35 15.88
C TRP A 304 9.67 -5.09 16.41
N ARG A 305 10.87 -4.54 16.23
CA ARG A 305 12.12 -5.14 16.73
C ARG A 305 12.31 -4.89 18.22
N TYR A 306 12.00 -3.68 18.69
CA TYR A 306 12.15 -3.25 20.06
C TYR A 306 10.79 -2.77 20.60
N PRO A 307 9.88 -3.69 20.93
CA PRO A 307 8.55 -3.34 21.43
C PRO A 307 8.63 -2.71 22.83
N GLY A 308 7.60 -1.94 23.18
CA GLY A 308 7.51 -1.27 24.48
C GLY A 308 8.03 0.18 24.48
N PRO A 309 8.56 0.67 25.61
CA PRO A 309 9.08 2.03 25.73
C PRO A 309 10.16 2.37 24.71
N LEU A 310 10.43 3.68 24.54
CA LEU A 310 11.54 4.13 23.70
C LEU A 310 12.87 3.71 24.32
N THR A 311 13.70 3.02 23.54
CA THR A 311 15.05 2.60 23.93
C THR A 311 16.08 3.21 22.98
N PRO A 312 17.36 3.35 23.40
CA PRO A 312 18.42 3.83 22.52
C PRO A 312 18.55 3.01 21.23
N ALA A 313 18.43 1.68 21.32
CA ALA A 313 18.47 0.77 20.17
C ALA A 313 17.32 1.04 19.18
N ARG A 314 16.10 1.30 19.69
CA ARG A 314 14.95 1.67 18.85
C ARG A 314 15.18 2.99 18.12
N THR A 315 15.72 3.98 18.81
CA THR A 315 16.02 5.29 18.23
C THR A 315 17.11 5.18 17.16
N ALA A 316 18.18 4.42 17.42
CA ALA A 316 19.27 4.19 16.48
C ALA A 316 18.79 3.48 15.20
N LEU A 317 17.97 2.44 15.33
CA LEU A 317 17.40 1.73 14.18
C LEU A 317 16.49 2.66 13.36
N ARG A 318 15.63 3.45 14.01
CA ARG A 318 14.78 4.44 13.32
C ARG A 318 15.63 5.46 12.56
N ALA A 319 16.66 6.03 13.20
CA ALA A 319 17.55 7.01 12.58
C ALA A 319 18.27 6.42 11.35
N CYS A 320 18.74 5.18 11.44
CA CYS A 320 19.38 4.47 10.33
C CYS A 320 18.42 4.33 9.13
N LEU A 321 17.20 3.85 9.35
CA LEU A 321 16.22 3.64 8.28
C LEU A 321 15.68 4.95 7.69
N ALA A 322 15.53 5.99 8.54
CA ALA A 322 15.01 7.29 8.15
C ALA A 322 16.05 8.19 7.48
N GLY A 323 17.36 7.96 7.69
CA GLY A 323 18.43 8.89 7.29
C GLY A 323 18.41 9.32 5.81
N HIS A 324 17.99 8.44 4.91
CA HIS A 324 17.90 8.71 3.47
C HIS A 324 16.45 8.74 2.95
N GLY A 325 15.46 8.93 3.84
CA GLY A 325 14.05 8.83 3.49
C GLY A 325 13.59 9.81 2.41
N LEU A 326 13.99 11.08 2.51
CA LEU A 326 13.68 12.09 1.50
C LEU A 326 14.34 11.77 0.15
N VAL A 327 15.65 11.51 0.16
CA VAL A 327 16.43 11.20 -1.05
C VAL A 327 15.82 10.01 -1.80
N ARG A 328 15.52 8.94 -1.08
CA ARG A 328 14.88 7.75 -1.63
C ARG A 328 13.52 8.05 -2.24
N ALA A 329 12.68 8.84 -1.56
CA ALA A 329 11.37 9.20 -2.09
C ALA A 329 11.50 10.04 -3.37
N VAL A 330 12.44 10.98 -3.43
CA VAL A 330 12.74 11.75 -4.64
C VAL A 330 13.21 10.85 -5.79
N LEU A 331 14.11 9.88 -5.52
CA LEU A 331 14.54 8.90 -6.52
C LEU A 331 13.37 8.10 -7.10
N PHE A 332 12.43 7.67 -6.24
CA PHE A 332 11.24 6.95 -6.69
C PHE A 332 10.32 7.82 -7.55
N LEU A 333 10.09 9.07 -7.15
CA LEU A 333 9.24 9.99 -7.90
C LEU A 333 9.88 10.37 -9.25
N ALA A 334 11.15 10.78 -9.23
CA ALA A 334 11.89 11.12 -10.44
C ALA A 334 12.00 9.91 -11.39
N GLY A 335 12.31 8.73 -10.86
CA GLY A 335 12.35 7.50 -11.62
C GLY A 335 11.00 7.15 -12.24
N GLY A 336 9.91 7.26 -11.47
CA GLY A 336 8.55 7.02 -11.95
C GLY A 336 8.12 7.96 -13.09
N LEU A 337 8.48 9.24 -13.00
CA LEU A 337 8.21 10.23 -14.04
C LEU A 337 9.11 10.03 -15.28
N LEU A 338 10.32 9.49 -15.11
CA LEU A 338 11.26 9.23 -16.21
C LEU A 338 11.03 7.91 -16.93
N LEU A 339 10.41 6.90 -16.29
CA LEU A 339 10.12 5.60 -16.91
C LEU A 339 9.50 5.67 -18.32
N PRO A 340 8.51 6.53 -18.62
CA PRO A 340 7.95 6.63 -19.96
C PRO A 340 8.88 7.30 -20.99
N VAL A 341 9.87 8.08 -20.55
CA VAL A 341 10.79 8.84 -21.41
C VAL A 341 12.12 8.09 -21.62
N ASN A 342 12.68 7.55 -20.54
CA ASN A 342 13.91 6.78 -20.54
C ASN A 342 13.79 5.65 -19.50
N ALA A 343 13.42 4.46 -19.99
CA ALA A 343 13.13 3.31 -19.14
C ALA A 343 14.34 2.87 -18.30
N LEU A 344 15.55 2.89 -18.87
CA LEU A 344 16.77 2.46 -18.18
C LEU A 344 17.13 3.44 -17.04
N LEU A 345 17.13 4.74 -17.32
CA LEU A 345 17.41 5.76 -16.32
C LEU A 345 16.33 5.77 -15.23
N GLY A 346 15.06 5.71 -15.62
CA GLY A 346 13.93 5.65 -14.69
C GLY A 346 14.02 4.44 -13.76
N ALA A 347 14.27 3.25 -14.32
CA ALA A 347 14.45 2.03 -13.53
C ALA A 347 15.71 2.08 -12.65
N GLY A 348 16.80 2.69 -13.13
CA GLY A 348 18.03 2.88 -12.36
C GLY A 348 17.83 3.74 -11.12
N LEU A 349 17.09 4.85 -11.22
CA LEU A 349 16.74 5.69 -10.08
C LEU A 349 15.86 4.94 -9.07
N VAL A 350 14.86 4.22 -9.57
CA VAL A 350 13.99 3.39 -8.72
C VAL A 350 14.78 2.31 -7.99
N ALA A 351 15.65 1.58 -8.70
CA ALA A 351 16.52 0.57 -8.12
C ALA A 351 17.47 1.18 -7.07
N GLY A 352 18.07 2.33 -7.36
CA GLY A 352 18.90 3.07 -6.41
C GLY A 352 18.16 3.41 -5.11
N GLY A 353 16.91 3.87 -5.19
CA GLY A 353 16.07 4.12 -4.03
C GLY A 353 15.79 2.85 -3.20
N VAL A 354 15.54 1.71 -3.86
CA VAL A 354 15.35 0.42 -3.18
C VAL A 354 16.64 -0.03 -2.50
N LEU A 355 17.79 0.08 -3.18
CA LEU A 355 19.10 -0.27 -2.65
C LEU A 355 19.48 0.57 -1.43
N LEU A 356 19.21 1.89 -1.44
CA LEU A 356 19.42 2.75 -0.28
C LEU A 356 18.65 2.26 0.95
N PHE A 357 17.40 1.83 0.78
CA PHE A 357 16.62 1.28 1.89
C PHE A 357 17.09 -0.12 2.29
N ALA A 358 17.40 -0.99 1.34
CA ALA A 358 17.88 -2.35 1.60
C ALA A 358 19.21 -2.33 2.38
N ALA A 359 20.14 -1.45 2.01
CA ALA A 359 21.39 -1.26 2.73
C ALA A 359 21.16 -0.75 4.16
N ALA A 360 20.32 0.28 4.33
CA ALA A 360 19.96 0.79 5.66
C ALA A 360 19.28 -0.27 6.53
N LEU A 361 18.45 -1.13 5.92
CA LEU A 361 17.79 -2.25 6.57
C LEU A 361 18.78 -3.32 7.03
N ALA A 362 19.69 -3.73 6.14
CA ALA A 362 20.73 -4.70 6.47
C ALA A 362 21.63 -4.19 7.60
N VAL A 363 22.15 -2.96 7.48
CA VAL A 363 22.98 -2.33 8.51
C VAL A 363 22.22 -2.21 9.83
N GLY A 364 20.97 -1.75 9.79
CA GLY A 364 20.14 -1.57 10.98
C GLY A 364 19.84 -2.88 11.71
N LEU A 365 19.60 -3.98 10.99
CA LEU A 365 19.33 -5.29 11.59
C LEU A 365 20.58 -6.02 12.07
N LEU A 366 21.74 -5.76 11.46
CA LEU A 366 23.02 -6.39 11.82
C LEU A 366 23.71 -5.71 13.02
N ARG A 367 23.42 -4.43 13.28
CA ARG A 367 23.92 -3.76 14.49
C ARG A 367 23.39 -4.46 15.74
N ARG A 368 24.30 -5.01 16.54
CA ARG A 368 23.97 -5.51 17.88
C ARG A 368 23.60 -4.32 18.77
N ALA A 369 22.52 -4.49 19.54
CA ALA A 369 22.00 -3.47 20.45
C ALA A 369 22.97 -3.19 21.58
#